data_AF-A0A1A8EFL3-F1
#
_entry.id   AF-A0A1A8EFL3-F1
#
_cell.length_a   1.000
_cell.length_b   1.000
_cell.length_c   1.000
_cell.angle_alpha   90.00
_cell.angle_beta   90.00
_cell.angle_gamma   90.00
#
_symmetry.space_group_name_H-M   'P 1'
#
loop_
_entity.id
_entity.type
_entity.pdbx_description
1 polymer ?
#
loop_
_entity_poly.entity_id
_entity_poly.type
_entity_poly.pdbx_seq_one_letter_code
_entity_poly.pdbx_strand_id
1 'polypeptide(L)'
;PAFVKEKKIFLSDPAASPFVFKNVPTSGTSTGLPAAKPKQVRPRKTRTASEKGVLPKSYLLSTFRHFAKTKVSADVYPILNEIMDKFFDRMAEDLETYAAHANRKTIEFEDAVLLLKRQGHVNENMPVEVLIEKYLRMDQRKILIPIATSGNVVIPKMR
;
A
#
# COMPACT_ATOMS: atom_id res chain seq x y z
N PRO A 1 44.90 0.64 5.70
CA PRO A 1 44.88 -0.34 6.82
C PRO A 1 43.45 -0.46 7.36
N ALA A 2 42.89 -1.67 7.31
CA ALA A 2 41.50 -1.98 7.62
C ALA A 2 41.33 -2.39 9.10
N PHE A 3 40.20 -2.01 9.72
CA PHE A 3 39.79 -2.53 11.03
C PHE A 3 38.43 -3.23 10.89
N VAL A 4 38.47 -4.56 10.99
CA VAL A 4 37.32 -5.46 11.17
C VAL A 4 37.16 -5.71 12.66
N LYS A 5 35.94 -5.57 13.21
CA LYS A 5 35.56 -6.16 14.52
C LYS A 5 34.10 -6.64 14.50
N GLU A 6 33.97 -7.89 14.08
CA GLU A 6 33.23 -9.04 14.66
C GLU A 6 31.96 -8.83 15.50
N LYS A 7 30.95 -9.63 15.15
CA LYS A 7 29.57 -9.67 15.66
C LYS A 7 29.41 -10.87 16.61
N LYS A 8 29.03 -10.65 17.87
CA LYS A 8 28.63 -11.73 18.80
C LYS A 8 27.12 -11.92 18.79
N ILE A 9 26.69 -13.13 18.42
CA ILE A 9 25.32 -13.63 18.50
C ILE A 9 25.19 -14.39 19.83
N PHE A 10 24.18 -14.06 20.64
CA PHE A 10 23.79 -14.90 21.77
C PHE A 10 22.48 -15.59 21.42
N LEU A 11 22.54 -16.92 21.29
CA LEU A 11 21.40 -17.82 21.36
C LEU A 11 21.13 -18.13 22.83
N SER A 12 19.87 -18.08 23.26
CA SER A 12 19.45 -18.61 24.56
C SER A 12 17.99 -19.05 24.50
N ASP A 13 17.77 -20.35 24.63
CA ASP A 13 16.60 -21.02 25.22
C ASP A 13 16.98 -22.51 25.42
N PRO A 14 16.31 -23.34 26.26
CA PRO A 14 15.01 -23.15 26.91
C PRO A 14 14.89 -23.64 28.40
N ALA A 15 13.70 -23.46 28.97
CA ALA A 15 12.94 -24.39 29.82
C ALA A 15 12.69 -24.09 31.34
N ALA A 16 11.39 -24.21 31.67
CA ALA A 16 10.76 -24.66 32.92
C ALA A 16 10.53 -23.69 34.11
N SER A 17 9.24 -23.35 34.29
CA SER A 17 8.49 -22.78 35.45
C SER A 17 8.47 -23.70 36.69
N PRO A 18 7.71 -23.42 37.78
CA PRO A 18 7.21 -22.16 38.38
C PRO A 18 7.40 -22.14 39.93
N PHE A 19 7.36 -20.99 40.65
CA PHE A 19 6.94 -20.99 42.07
C PHE A 19 6.46 -19.60 42.54
N VAL A 20 5.41 -19.63 43.37
CA VAL A 20 4.54 -18.52 43.79
C VAL A 20 4.81 -18.16 45.27
N PHE A 21 4.38 -16.95 45.66
CA PHE A 21 4.22 -16.35 47.01
C PHE A 21 5.51 -15.70 47.58
N LYS A 22 5.52 -14.49 48.17
CA LYS A 22 4.59 -13.96 49.19
C LYS A 22 4.84 -12.45 49.40
N ASN A 23 3.78 -11.67 49.58
CA ASN A 23 3.81 -10.27 50.00
C ASN A 23 3.96 -10.17 51.54
N VAL A 24 4.87 -9.33 52.04
CA VAL A 24 4.82 -8.73 53.40
C VAL A 24 5.54 -7.36 53.35
N PRO A 25 4.98 -6.27 53.95
CA PRO A 25 5.60 -4.95 53.96
C PRO A 25 6.44 -4.74 55.23
N THR A 26 7.58 -4.04 55.11
CA THR A 26 8.23 -3.46 56.30
C THR A 26 8.93 -2.14 55.95
N SER A 27 8.63 -1.16 56.80
CA SER A 27 9.06 0.23 56.82
C SER A 27 10.58 0.39 56.92
N GLY A 28 11.15 1.40 56.25
CA GLY A 28 12.57 1.74 56.34
C GLY A 28 12.90 3.06 55.65
N THR A 29 13.40 4.02 56.43
CA THR A 29 13.54 5.45 56.15
C THR A 29 14.80 5.82 55.35
N SER A 30 14.68 6.90 54.56
CA SER A 30 15.71 7.82 54.02
C SER A 30 16.70 7.33 52.96
N THR A 31 16.65 7.93 51.76
CA THR A 31 17.58 8.98 51.28
C THR A 31 17.38 9.21 49.77
N GLY A 32 17.56 10.46 49.34
CA GLY A 32 16.99 11.02 48.11
C GLY A 32 17.56 10.49 46.79
N LEU A 33 16.65 10.33 45.82
CA LEU A 33 16.91 10.28 44.38
C LEU A 33 15.82 11.12 43.67
N PRO A 34 16.14 11.91 42.63
CA PRO A 34 15.19 12.80 41.98
C PRO A 34 14.10 11.98 41.27
N ALA A 35 12.85 12.35 41.53
CA ALA A 35 11.67 11.73 40.95
C ALA A 35 11.73 11.76 39.41
N ALA A 36 11.83 10.58 38.80
CA ALA A 36 11.69 10.41 37.36
C ALA A 36 10.27 10.85 36.95
N LYS A 37 10.20 11.89 36.11
CA LYS A 37 8.94 12.43 35.58
C LYS A 37 8.12 11.29 34.95
N PRO A 38 6.80 11.21 35.20
CA PRO A 38 5.98 10.18 34.59
C PRO A 38 5.98 10.36 33.08
N LYS A 39 6.41 9.31 32.38
CA LYS A 39 6.38 9.22 30.91
C LYS A 39 4.91 9.28 30.49
N GLN A 40 4.48 10.45 30.01
CA GLN A 40 3.13 10.61 29.49
C GLN A 40 2.94 9.66 28.30
N VAL A 41 2.18 8.60 28.54
CA VAL A 41 1.68 7.71 27.49
C VAL A 41 0.73 8.56 26.66
N ARG A 42 1.16 8.90 25.44
CA ARG A 42 0.32 9.62 24.47
C ARG A 42 -0.98 8.83 24.30
N PRO A 43 -2.16 9.44 24.50
CA PRO A 43 -3.41 8.75 24.31
C PRO A 43 -3.47 8.27 22.86
N ARG A 44 -3.65 6.96 22.70
CA ARG A 44 -3.83 6.32 21.40
C ARG A 44 -5.13 6.91 20.82
N LYS A 45 -4.98 7.79 19.83
CA LYS A 45 -6.10 8.46 19.16
C LYS A 45 -7.09 7.37 18.73
N THR A 46 -8.24 7.33 19.38
CA THR A 46 -9.39 6.51 19.01
C THR A 46 -9.67 6.82 17.54
N ARG A 47 -9.62 5.79 16.70
CA ARG A 47 -9.93 5.90 15.28
C ARG A 47 -11.42 6.22 15.21
N THR A 48 -11.75 7.50 15.14
CA THR A 48 -13.10 7.97 14.77
C THR A 48 -13.50 7.24 13.51
N ALA A 49 -14.69 6.64 13.52
CA ALA A 49 -15.27 5.90 12.40
C ALA A 49 -14.99 6.68 11.10
N SER A 50 -14.18 6.07 10.22
CA SER A 50 -13.78 6.70 8.97
C SER A 50 -15.03 7.02 8.19
N GLU A 51 -15.22 8.30 7.84
CA GLU A 51 -16.17 8.67 6.79
C GLU A 51 -16.00 7.72 5.61
N LYS A 52 -17.12 7.20 5.11
CA LYS A 52 -17.18 6.23 4.01
C LYS A 52 -16.84 6.94 2.70
N GLY A 53 -15.57 7.34 2.53
CA GLY A 53 -15.05 7.78 1.25
C GLY A 53 -14.85 6.57 0.33
N VAL A 54 -14.96 6.79 -0.98
CA VAL A 54 -14.80 5.75 -2.03
C VAL A 54 -13.44 5.06 -1.89
N LEU A 55 -12.43 5.85 -1.54
CA LEU A 55 -11.07 5.38 -1.28
C LEU A 55 -10.54 5.96 0.04
N PRO A 56 -9.57 5.27 0.69
CA PRO A 56 -8.90 5.82 1.85
C PRO A 56 -8.30 7.21 1.57
N LYS A 57 -8.63 8.19 2.42
CA LYS A 57 -8.17 9.59 2.28
C LYS A 57 -6.66 9.71 2.04
N SER A 58 -5.86 8.91 2.75
CA SER A 58 -4.40 8.91 2.60
C SER A 58 -3.95 8.48 1.21
N TYR A 59 -4.59 7.47 0.64
CA TYR A 59 -4.24 6.94 -0.67
C TYR A 59 -4.55 7.99 -1.74
N LEU A 60 -5.78 8.50 -1.75
CA LEU A 60 -6.25 9.47 -2.73
C LEU A 60 -5.42 10.77 -2.74
N LEU A 61 -5.10 11.33 -1.56
CA LEU A 61 -4.24 12.50 -1.49
C LEU A 61 -2.78 12.19 -1.91
N SER A 62 -2.27 11.01 -1.57
CA SER A 62 -0.89 10.63 -1.92
C SER A 62 -0.70 10.45 -3.42
N THR A 63 -1.65 9.82 -4.10
CA THR A 63 -1.61 9.63 -5.55
C THR A 63 -1.77 10.98 -6.27
N PHE A 64 -2.73 11.80 -5.84
CA PHE A 64 -2.93 13.12 -6.43
C PHE A 64 -1.68 14.01 -6.29
N ARG A 65 -1.07 14.06 -5.10
CA ARG A 65 0.18 14.81 -4.88
C ARG A 65 1.34 14.30 -5.73
N HIS A 66 1.44 12.98 -5.92
CA HIS A 66 2.47 12.37 -6.76
C HIS A 66 2.37 12.84 -8.22
N PHE A 67 1.14 12.85 -8.78
CA PHE A 67 0.92 13.29 -10.16
C PHE A 67 0.91 14.81 -10.32
N ALA A 68 0.38 15.55 -9.34
CA ALA A 68 0.31 17.02 -9.39
C ALA A 68 1.68 17.70 -9.23
N LYS A 69 2.70 17.00 -8.70
CA LYS A 69 4.07 17.49 -8.45
C LYS A 69 4.13 18.82 -7.66
N THR A 70 3.08 19.11 -6.89
CA THR A 70 2.89 20.37 -6.15
C THR A 70 2.40 20.08 -4.72
N LYS A 71 2.50 21.09 -3.84
CA LYS A 71 1.98 21.00 -2.48
C LYS A 71 0.47 21.18 -2.51
N VAL A 72 -0.27 20.15 -2.11
CA VAL A 72 -1.74 20.14 -2.10
C VAL A 72 -2.26 20.12 -0.67
N SER A 73 -3.12 21.09 -0.32
CA SER A 73 -3.77 21.15 0.99
C SER A 73 -4.68 19.94 1.24
N ALA A 74 -4.91 19.60 2.51
CA ALA A 74 -5.81 18.52 2.90
C ALA A 74 -7.30 18.86 2.67
N ASP A 75 -7.61 20.15 2.50
CA ASP A 75 -8.97 20.68 2.33
C ASP A 75 -9.56 20.37 0.95
N VAL A 76 -8.74 19.93 0.00
CA VAL A 76 -9.15 19.52 -1.35
C VAL A 76 -9.82 18.13 -1.33
N TYR A 77 -9.64 17.36 -0.25
CA TYR A 77 -10.17 16.00 -0.13
C TYR A 77 -11.66 15.83 -0.45
N PRO A 78 -12.61 16.60 0.13
CA PRO A 78 -14.04 16.42 -0.14
C PRO A 78 -14.37 16.54 -1.63
N ILE A 79 -13.81 17.55 -2.31
CA ILE A 79 -13.99 17.76 -3.75
C ILE A 79 -13.42 16.58 -4.53
N LEU A 80 -12.20 16.16 -4.18
CA LEU A 80 -11.55 15.04 -4.86
C LEU A 80 -12.31 13.72 -4.65
N ASN A 81 -12.88 13.51 -3.46
CA ASN A 81 -13.70 12.34 -3.18
C ASN A 81 -14.99 12.33 -4.02
N GLU A 82 -15.68 13.47 -4.15
CA GLU A 82 -16.86 13.60 -5.00
C GLU A 82 -16.55 13.35 -6.48
N ILE A 83 -15.43 13.89 -6.97
CA ILE A 83 -14.99 13.65 -8.36
C ILE A 83 -14.69 12.17 -8.59
N MET A 84 -14.04 11.52 -7.62
CA MET A 84 -13.73 10.10 -7.72
C MET A 84 -14.99 9.24 -7.71
N ASP A 85 -15.97 9.55 -6.86
CA ASP A 85 -17.28 8.89 -6.83
C ASP A 85 -17.95 8.94 -8.20
N LYS A 86 -18.08 10.15 -8.75
CA LYS A 86 -18.61 10.40 -10.09
C LYS A 86 -17.79 9.76 -11.22
N PHE A 87 -16.51 9.49 -11.01
CA PHE A 87 -15.65 8.80 -11.97
C PHE A 87 -15.92 7.29 -11.96
N PHE A 88 -16.01 6.68 -10.78
CA PHE A 88 -16.30 5.25 -10.64
C PHE A 88 -17.72 4.91 -11.12
N ASP A 89 -18.70 5.76 -10.86
CA ASP A 89 -20.08 5.57 -11.36
C ASP A 89 -20.11 5.52 -12.88
N ARG A 90 -19.50 6.50 -13.56
CA ARG A 90 -19.44 6.54 -15.03
C ARG A 90 -18.66 5.35 -15.60
N MET A 91 -17.53 5.02 -14.98
CA MET A 91 -16.72 3.89 -15.41
C MET A 91 -17.49 2.57 -15.28
N ALA A 92 -18.29 2.39 -14.23
CA ALA A 92 -19.13 1.21 -14.06
C ALA A 92 -20.22 1.12 -15.13
N GLU A 93 -20.94 2.23 -15.39
CA GLU A 93 -21.97 2.33 -16.44
C GLU A 93 -21.42 2.02 -17.84
N ASP A 94 -20.22 2.54 -18.14
CA ASP A 94 -19.54 2.29 -19.41
C ASP A 94 -19.15 0.82 -19.58
N LEU A 95 -18.58 0.20 -18.55
CA LEU A 95 -18.18 -1.21 -18.58
C LEU A 95 -19.40 -2.14 -18.67
N GLU A 96 -20.49 -1.82 -17.97
CA GLU A 96 -21.76 -2.53 -18.09
C GLU A 96 -22.29 -2.46 -19.52
N THR A 97 -22.26 -1.27 -20.13
CA THR A 97 -22.70 -1.07 -21.51
C THR A 97 -21.87 -1.89 -22.50
N TYR A 98 -20.54 -1.98 -22.31
CA TYR A 98 -19.67 -2.79 -23.17
C TYR A 98 -19.92 -4.29 -23.03
N ALA A 99 -20.05 -4.78 -21.80
CA ALA A 99 -20.39 -6.17 -21.55
C ALA A 99 -21.76 -6.51 -22.16
N ALA A 100 -22.77 -5.65 -21.96
CA ALA A 100 -24.10 -5.81 -22.50
C ALA A 100 -24.12 -5.81 -24.04
N HIS A 101 -23.33 -4.93 -24.68
CA HIS A 101 -23.19 -4.90 -26.14
C HIS A 101 -22.59 -6.19 -26.70
N ALA A 102 -21.71 -6.84 -25.94
CA ALA A 102 -21.16 -8.16 -26.26
C ALA A 102 -22.07 -9.34 -25.82
N ASN A 103 -23.29 -9.07 -25.34
CA ASN A 103 -24.21 -10.05 -24.74
C ASN A 103 -23.60 -10.84 -23.56
N ARG A 104 -22.62 -10.26 -22.87
CA ARG A 104 -21.98 -10.82 -21.68
C ARG A 104 -22.53 -10.15 -20.42
N LYS A 105 -22.54 -10.91 -19.31
CA LYS A 105 -22.84 -10.39 -17.96
C LYS A 105 -21.58 -10.11 -17.14
N THR A 106 -20.43 -10.56 -17.64
CA THR A 106 -19.13 -10.42 -16.98
C THR A 106 -18.28 -9.46 -17.77
N ILE A 107 -17.62 -8.55 -17.06
CA ILE A 107 -16.67 -7.58 -17.61
C ILE A 107 -15.36 -8.33 -17.89
N GLU A 108 -14.92 -8.28 -19.14
CA GLU A 108 -13.69 -8.91 -19.61
C GLU A 108 -12.56 -7.88 -19.74
N PHE A 109 -11.33 -8.37 -19.91
CA PHE A 109 -10.16 -7.52 -20.11
C PHE A 109 -10.31 -6.59 -21.33
N GLU A 110 -10.94 -7.09 -22.40
CA GLU A 110 -11.18 -6.34 -23.63
C GLU A 110 -12.06 -5.11 -23.41
N ASP A 111 -13.04 -5.18 -22.50
CA ASP A 111 -13.94 -4.06 -22.19
C ASP A 111 -13.15 -2.92 -21.52
N ALA A 112 -12.20 -3.26 -20.65
CA ALA A 112 -11.31 -2.29 -20.02
C ALA A 112 -10.32 -1.67 -21.03
N VAL A 113 -9.79 -2.46 -21.97
CA VAL A 113 -8.94 -1.95 -23.06
C VAL A 113 -9.72 -1.02 -23.97
N LEU A 114 -10.96 -1.37 -24.30
CA LEU A 114 -11.86 -0.54 -25.10
C LEU A 114 -12.16 0.79 -24.41
N LEU A 115 -12.43 0.77 -23.10
CA LEU A 115 -12.64 1.97 -22.30
C LEU A 115 -11.42 2.90 -22.35
N LEU A 116 -10.21 2.36 -22.14
CA LEU A 116 -8.97 3.12 -22.17
C LEU A 116 -8.67 3.68 -23.57
N LYS A 117 -9.03 2.95 -24.62
CA LYS A 117 -8.94 3.43 -26.00
C LYS A 117 -9.90 4.57 -26.26
N ARG A 118 -11.15 4.48 -25.77
CA ARG A 118 -12.14 5.56 -25.88
C ARG A 118 -11.71 6.82 -25.10
N GLN A 119 -11.07 6.66 -23.95
CA GLN A 119 -10.50 7.76 -23.16
C GLN A 119 -9.23 8.37 -23.80
N GLY A 120 -8.70 7.78 -24.88
CA GLY A 120 -7.49 8.24 -25.57
C GLY A 120 -6.19 7.87 -24.84
N HIS A 121 -6.24 7.00 -23.83
CA HIS A 121 -5.06 6.50 -23.14
C HIS A 121 -4.32 5.43 -23.94
N VAL A 122 -5.04 4.57 -24.65
CA VAL A 122 -4.47 3.53 -25.52
C VAL A 122 -4.57 3.96 -26.97
N ASN A 123 -3.43 4.06 -27.64
CA ASN A 123 -3.32 4.43 -29.06
C ASN A 123 -2.30 3.51 -29.75
N GLU A 124 -2.16 3.61 -31.08
CA GLU A 124 -1.16 2.83 -31.82
C GLU A 124 0.28 3.08 -31.33
N ASN A 125 0.56 4.32 -30.92
CA ASN A 125 1.86 4.69 -30.35
C ASN A 125 2.01 4.30 -28.86
N MET A 126 0.92 3.96 -28.18
CA MET A 126 0.90 3.70 -26.74
C MET A 126 0.00 2.49 -26.43
N PRO A 127 0.53 1.26 -26.58
CA PRO A 127 -0.22 0.05 -26.31
C PRO A 127 -0.41 -0.16 -24.79
N VAL A 128 -1.35 -1.04 -24.42
CA VAL A 128 -1.78 -1.21 -23.02
C VAL A 128 -0.65 -1.75 -22.13
N GLU A 129 0.24 -2.56 -22.70
CA GLU A 129 1.41 -3.13 -22.03
C GLU A 129 2.35 -2.03 -21.53
N VAL A 130 2.56 -0.98 -22.33
CA VAL A 130 3.40 0.17 -21.95
C VAL A 130 2.77 0.96 -20.80
N LEU A 131 1.44 1.08 -20.76
CA LEU A 131 0.74 1.71 -19.63
C LEU A 131 0.88 0.87 -18.35
N ILE A 132 0.74 -0.45 -18.46
CA ILE A 132 0.91 -1.40 -17.35
C ILE A 132 2.34 -1.28 -16.78
N GLU A 133 3.35 -1.24 -17.64
CA GLU A 133 4.75 -1.07 -17.24
C GLU A 133 5.05 0.29 -16.62
N LYS A 134 4.31 1.33 -16.97
CA LYS A 134 4.54 2.66 -16.42
C LYS A 134 3.88 2.86 -15.06
N TYR A 135 2.65 2.40 -14.88
CA TYR A 135 1.83 2.77 -13.72
C TYR A 135 1.61 1.65 -12.70
N LEU A 136 1.79 0.38 -13.06
CA LEU A 136 1.58 -0.75 -12.13
C LEU A 136 2.88 -1.21 -11.49
N ARG A 137 2.79 -1.84 -10.31
CA ARG A 137 3.94 -2.45 -9.62
C ARG A 137 4.30 -3.80 -10.25
N MET A 138 5.54 -4.26 -10.04
CA MET A 138 6.02 -5.52 -10.64
C MET A 138 5.11 -6.73 -10.37
N ASP A 139 4.56 -6.86 -9.16
CA ASP A 139 3.70 -7.99 -8.81
C ASP A 139 2.38 -7.99 -9.60
N GLN A 140 1.85 -6.81 -9.92
CA GLN A 140 0.64 -6.66 -10.73
C GLN A 140 0.92 -6.90 -12.21
N ARG A 141 2.07 -6.43 -12.71
CA ARG A 141 2.48 -6.64 -14.11
C ARG A 141 2.62 -8.12 -14.46
N LYS A 142 3.17 -8.92 -13.55
CA LYS A 142 3.33 -10.38 -13.74
C LYS A 142 2.02 -11.11 -14.00
N ILE A 143 0.91 -10.60 -13.45
CA ILE A 143 -0.42 -11.19 -13.62
C ILE A 143 -1.00 -10.81 -15.00
N LEU A 144 -0.72 -9.60 -15.48
CA LEU A 144 -1.33 -9.04 -16.69
C LEU A 144 -0.49 -9.26 -17.96
N ILE A 145 0.82 -9.38 -17.85
CA ILE A 145 1.74 -9.59 -18.98
C ILE A 145 2.30 -11.01 -18.88
N PRO A 146 1.81 -11.98 -19.68
CA PRO A 146 2.27 -13.36 -19.64
C PRO A 146 3.76 -13.51 -19.97
N ILE A 147 4.28 -12.65 -20.85
CA ILE A 147 5.64 -12.74 -21.43
C ILE A 147 6.72 -12.44 -20.39
N ALA A 148 6.45 -11.62 -19.37
CA ALA A 148 7.42 -11.34 -18.30
C ALA A 148 7.71 -12.57 -17.41
N THR A 149 6.87 -13.60 -17.50
CA THR A 149 7.03 -14.87 -16.76
C THR A 149 7.75 -15.94 -17.61
N SER A 150 7.73 -15.84 -18.95
CA SER A 150 8.50 -16.76 -19.79
C SER A 150 9.97 -16.39 -19.71
N GLY A 151 10.73 -17.18 -18.94
CA GLY A 151 12.16 -17.04 -18.76
C GLY A 151 12.90 -17.02 -20.09
N ASN A 152 13.15 -15.82 -20.60
CA ASN A 152 13.95 -15.60 -21.80
C ASN A 152 15.42 -15.86 -21.42
N VAL A 153 15.78 -17.14 -21.31
CA VAL A 153 17.15 -17.59 -21.01
C VAL A 153 17.96 -17.41 -22.28
N VAL A 154 18.64 -16.26 -22.38
CA VAL A 154 19.66 -16.02 -23.39
C VAL A 154 20.89 -16.82 -22.99
N ILE A 155 21.05 -18.02 -23.57
CA ILE A 155 22.29 -18.79 -23.44
C ILE A 155 23.28 -18.21 -24.44
N PRO A 156 24.38 -17.55 -24.00
CA PRO A 156 25.39 -17.05 -24.92
C PRO A 156 26.01 -18.22 -25.67
N LYS A 157 26.02 -18.16 -27.01
CA LYS A 157 26.81 -19.09 -27.83
C LYS A 157 28.29 -18.81 -27.56
N MET A 158 28.98 -19.78 -26.95
CA MET A 158 30.44 -19.79 -26.90
C MET A 158 30.97 -19.92 -28.33
N ARG A 159 31.95 -19.07 -28.66
CA ARG A 159 32.56 -18.91 -29.98
C ARG A 159 33.62 -19.97 -30.23
#